data_AF-K0RAU9-F1
#
_entry.id   AF-K0RAU9-F1
#
_cell.length_a   1.000
_cell.length_b   1.000
_cell.length_c   1.000
_cell.angle_alpha   90.00
_cell.angle_beta   90.00
_cell.angle_gamma   90.00
#
_symmetry.space_group_name_H-M   'P 1'
#
loop_
_entity.id
_entity.type
_entity.pdbx_description
1 polymer ?
#
loop_
_entity_poly.entity_id
_entity_poly.type
_entity_poly.pdbx_seq_one_letter_code
_entity_poly.pdbx_strand_id
1 'polypeptide(L)'
;AEESLGAKEKAERVLQRYYTNSNWTIIRPGGLVTDKATGKASLTEDSSVIGSIRREDLADLVVSALSSKKSEKKVLSAIDFSIPSAANPDGLTADEFVLE
;
A
#
# COMPACT_ATOMS: atom_id res chain seq x y z
N ALA A 1 -5.80 -18.90 1.32
CA ALA A 1 -4.97 -17.70 1.12
C ALA A 1 -4.67 -17.48 -0.37
N GLU A 2 -4.16 -18.50 -1.06
CA GLU A 2 -3.80 -18.45 -2.49
C GLU A 2 -4.93 -18.00 -3.43
N GLU A 3 -6.14 -18.54 -3.24
CA GLU A 3 -7.32 -18.14 -4.02
C GLU A 3 -7.63 -16.63 -3.87
N SER A 4 -7.51 -16.11 -2.65
CA SER A 4 -7.74 -14.69 -2.39
C SER A 4 -6.69 -13.80 -3.03
N LEU A 5 -5.44 -14.24 -3.13
CA LEU A 5 -4.38 -13.47 -3.79
C LEU A 5 -4.63 -13.42 -5.30
N GLY A 6 -4.91 -14.57 -5.92
CA GLY A 6 -5.25 -14.65 -7.34
C GLY A 6 -6.49 -13.82 -7.72
N ALA A 7 -7.51 -13.80 -6.85
CA ALA A 7 -8.70 -12.98 -7.05
C ALA A 7 -8.39 -11.48 -7.01
N LYS A 8 -7.58 -11.03 -6.05
CA LYS A 8 -7.15 -9.63 -5.93
C LYS A 8 -6.32 -9.17 -7.13
N GLU A 9 -5.34 -9.97 -7.55
CA GLU A 9 -4.54 -9.67 -8.74
C GLU A 9 -5.39 -9.59 -10.01
N LYS A 10 -6.37 -10.50 -10.16
CA LYS A 10 -7.31 -10.45 -11.29
C LYS A 10 -8.14 -9.16 -11.26
N ALA A 11 -8.65 -8.78 -10.10
CA ALA A 11 -9.42 -7.54 -9.92
C ALA A 11 -8.57 -6.31 -10.26
N GLU A 12 -7.32 -6.28 -9.80
CA GLU A 12 -6.36 -5.23 -10.12
C GLU A 12 -6.11 -5.14 -11.64
N ARG A 13 -5.83 -6.26 -12.32
CA ARG A 13 -5.62 -6.28 -13.77
C ARG A 13 -6.86 -5.81 -14.54
N VAL A 14 -8.05 -6.17 -14.09
CA VAL A 14 -9.32 -5.72 -14.69
C VAL A 14 -9.49 -4.21 -14.51
N LEU A 15 -9.21 -3.68 -13.32
CA LEU A 15 -9.28 -2.24 -13.04
C LEU A 15 -8.33 -1.46 -13.96
N GLN A 16 -7.07 -1.87 -14.05
CA GLN A 16 -6.06 -1.21 -14.89
C GLN A 16 -6.41 -1.28 -16.38
N ARG A 17 -6.88 -2.43 -16.87
CA ARG A 17 -7.16 -2.65 -18.30
C ARG A 17 -8.43 -1.95 -18.78
N TYR A 18 -9.52 -2.00 -18.00
CA TYR A 18 -10.84 -1.61 -18.49
C TYR A 18 -11.33 -0.27 -17.96
N TYR A 19 -10.83 0.21 -16.83
CA TYR A 19 -11.26 1.49 -16.22
C TYR A 19 -10.28 2.61 -16.57
N THR A 20 -10.00 2.76 -17.86
CA THR A 20 -9.06 3.77 -18.39
C THR A 20 -9.53 5.20 -18.11
N ASN A 21 -10.84 5.45 -18.07
CA ASN A 21 -11.44 6.76 -17.81
C ASN A 21 -11.67 7.08 -16.31
N SER A 22 -11.20 6.25 -15.37
CA SER A 22 -11.39 6.47 -13.92
C SER A 22 -10.05 6.71 -13.21
N ASN A 23 -9.96 7.71 -12.34
CA ASN A 23 -8.76 8.02 -11.55
C ASN A 23 -8.60 7.06 -10.36
N TRP A 24 -8.35 5.79 -10.65
CA TRP A 24 -8.13 4.78 -9.62
C TRP A 24 -6.77 4.94 -8.96
N THR A 25 -6.68 4.53 -7.69
CA THR A 25 -5.42 4.33 -6.95
C THR A 25 -5.48 2.92 -6.36
N ILE A 26 -4.42 2.14 -6.49
CA ILE A 26 -4.31 0.81 -5.88
C ILE A 26 -3.30 0.89 -4.75
N ILE A 27 -3.75 0.58 -3.53
CA ILE A 27 -2.87 0.49 -2.35
C ILE A 27 -2.73 -0.97 -1.96
N ARG A 28 -1.50 -1.47 -1.93
CA ARG A 28 -1.11 -2.83 -1.56
C ARG A 28 -0.51 -2.81 -0.15
N PRO A 29 -1.31 -3.03 0.90
CA PRO A 29 -0.78 -3.04 2.25
C PRO A 29 0.09 -4.29 2.50
N GLY A 30 1.08 -4.12 3.38
CA GLY A 30 1.74 -5.23 4.03
C GLY A 30 0.82 -6.04 4.95
N GLY A 31 1.41 -6.86 5.81
CA GLY A 31 0.69 -7.60 6.86
C GLY A 31 -0.12 -6.66 7.76
N LEU A 32 -1.44 -6.87 7.83
CA LEU A 32 -2.33 -6.01 8.61
C LEU A 32 -2.30 -6.35 10.10
N VAL A 33 -1.80 -5.42 10.91
CA VAL A 33 -1.72 -5.52 12.37
C VAL A 33 -2.84 -4.71 13.02
N THR A 34 -3.46 -5.24 14.09
CA THR A 34 -4.48 -4.53 14.87
C THR A 34 -3.84 -4.04 16.16
N ASP A 35 -3.27 -2.84 16.10
CA ASP A 35 -2.74 -2.09 17.24
C ASP A 35 -2.89 -0.59 16.94
N LYS A 36 -2.68 0.26 17.95
CA LYS A 36 -2.72 1.74 17.79
C LYS A 36 -1.77 2.23 16.71
N ALA A 37 -2.13 3.25 15.94
CA ALA A 37 -1.25 3.87 14.94
C ALA A 37 0.18 4.17 15.45
N THR A 38 1.18 4.00 14.57
CA THR A 38 2.56 4.49 14.83
C THR A 38 2.79 5.90 14.34
N GLY A 39 2.01 6.35 13.34
CA GLY A 39 2.25 7.59 12.60
C GLY A 39 3.50 7.53 11.70
N LYS A 40 4.03 6.33 11.41
CA LYS A 40 5.26 6.12 10.62
C LYS A 40 5.04 5.27 9.38
N ALA A 41 3.79 5.00 9.02
CA ALA A 41 3.49 4.31 7.77
C ALA A 41 3.71 5.24 6.58
N SER A 42 4.24 4.68 5.51
CA SER A 42 4.52 5.39 4.26
C SER A 42 4.01 4.61 3.06
N LEU A 43 3.77 5.33 1.97
CA LEU A 43 3.52 4.76 0.65
C LEU A 43 4.83 4.70 -0.13
N THR A 44 4.95 3.75 -1.05
CA THR A 44 6.07 3.68 -1.99
C THR A 44 5.62 3.09 -3.31
N GLU A 45 6.26 3.48 -4.42
CA GLU A 45 6.06 2.82 -5.73
C GLU A 45 6.85 1.50 -5.83
N ASP A 46 7.76 1.23 -4.90
CA ASP A 46 8.49 -0.02 -4.86
C ASP A 46 7.57 -1.19 -4.46
N SER A 47 7.40 -2.13 -5.39
CA SER A 47 6.58 -3.33 -5.19
C SER A 47 7.33 -4.49 -4.54
N SER A 48 8.65 -4.36 -4.35
CA SER A 48 9.51 -5.36 -3.72
C SER A 48 9.53 -5.26 -2.19
N VAL A 49 8.99 -4.16 -1.63
CA VAL A 49 8.94 -3.98 -0.18
C VAL A 49 8.01 -4.98 0.47
N ILE A 50 8.46 -5.55 1.59
CA ILE A 50 7.68 -6.49 2.38
C ILE A 50 7.71 -6.05 3.83
N GLY A 51 6.55 -6.03 4.48
CA GLY A 51 6.46 -5.65 5.88
C GLY A 51 5.03 -5.69 6.37
N SER A 52 4.78 -4.95 7.44
CA SER A 52 3.49 -4.86 8.09
C SER A 52 3.05 -3.41 8.18
N ILE A 53 1.75 -3.20 8.38
CA ILE A 53 1.16 -1.88 8.60
C ILE A 53 -0.01 -2.01 9.57
N ARG A 54 -0.20 -1.01 10.42
CA ARG A 54 -1.36 -0.98 11.32
C ARG A 54 -2.59 -0.51 10.55
N ARG A 55 -3.75 -1.05 10.90
CA ARG A 55 -5.02 -0.72 10.21
C ARG A 55 -5.37 0.78 10.31
N GLU A 56 -5.05 1.41 11.44
CA GLU A 56 -5.27 2.85 11.63
C GLU A 56 -4.40 3.68 10.68
N ASP A 57 -3.09 3.43 10.64
CA ASP A 57 -2.18 4.15 9.73
C ASP A 57 -2.55 3.93 8.25
N LEU A 58 -2.97 2.71 7.89
CA LEU A 58 -3.45 2.43 6.53
C LEU A 58 -4.70 3.26 6.18
N ALA A 59 -5.63 3.42 7.11
CA ALA A 59 -6.83 4.22 6.87
C ALA A 59 -6.47 5.68 6.58
N ASP A 60 -5.53 6.25 7.34
CA ASP A 60 -5.06 7.63 7.14
C ASP A 60 -4.39 7.82 5.77
N LEU A 61 -3.54 6.86 5.36
CA LEU A 61 -2.93 6.87 4.02
C LEU A 61 -3.97 6.78 2.89
N VAL A 62 -4.99 5.93 3.05
CA VAL A 62 -6.07 5.79 2.06
C VAL A 62 -6.86 7.08 1.94
N VAL A 63 -7.25 7.70 3.06
CA VAL A 63 -7.98 8.99 3.07
C VAL A 63 -7.14 10.10 2.42
N SER A 64 -5.85 10.14 2.72
CA SER A 64 -4.92 11.11 2.13
C SER A 64 -4.79 10.92 0.61
N ALA A 65 -4.72 9.67 0.14
CA ALA A 65 -4.64 9.35 -1.29
C ALA A 65 -5.90 9.74 -2.08
N LEU A 66 -7.09 9.77 -1.46
CA LEU A 66 -8.31 10.23 -2.13
C LEU A 66 -8.23 11.71 -2.55
N SER A 67 -7.45 12.52 -1.84
CA SER A 67 -7.31 13.95 -2.11
C SER A 67 -6.09 14.28 -2.99
N SER A 68 -5.23 13.29 -3.27
CA SER A 68 -4.01 13.49 -4.03
C SER A 68 -4.20 13.18 -5.51
N LYS A 69 -3.92 14.17 -6.37
CA LYS A 69 -3.83 13.92 -7.82
C LYS A 69 -2.61 13.09 -8.21
N LYS A 70 -1.57 13.06 -7.37
CA LYS A 70 -0.32 12.34 -7.64
C LYS A 70 -0.51 10.83 -7.55
N SER A 71 -1.44 10.36 -6.71
CA SER A 71 -1.77 8.93 -6.59
C SER A 71 -2.67 8.41 -7.69
N GLU A 72 -3.25 9.28 -8.54
CA GLU A 72 -4.07 8.85 -9.66
C GLU A 72 -3.29 7.93 -10.61
N LYS A 73 -3.90 6.79 -10.93
CA LYS A 73 -3.33 5.73 -11.77
C LYS A 73 -2.05 5.11 -11.22
N LYS A 74 -1.83 5.19 -9.91
CA LYS A 74 -0.67 4.59 -9.23
C LYS A 74 -1.02 3.28 -8.54
N VAL A 75 -0.02 2.42 -8.48
CA VAL A 75 0.02 1.23 -7.63
C VAL A 75 1.07 1.50 -6.57
N LEU A 76 0.64 1.58 -5.32
CA LEU A 76 1.47 1.97 -4.19
C LEU A 76 1.47 0.86 -3.15
N SER A 77 2.64 0.51 -2.64
CA SER A 77 2.78 -0.36 -1.48
C SER A 77 2.64 0.47 -0.20
N ALA A 78 1.89 -0.01 0.80
CA ALA A 78 1.73 0.65 2.08
C ALA A 78 2.38 -0.17 3.19
N ILE A 79 3.36 0.41 3.87
CA ILE A 79 4.21 -0.28 4.83
C ILE A 79 4.63 0.65 5.96
N ASP A 80 4.78 0.09 7.16
CA ASP A 80 5.38 0.76 8.30
C ASP A 80 6.70 0.07 8.63
N PHE A 81 7.81 0.69 8.20
CA PHE A 81 9.17 0.18 8.44
C PHE A 81 9.57 0.18 9.93
N SER A 82 8.80 0.85 10.80
CA SER A 82 9.04 0.81 12.24
C SER A 82 8.52 -0.48 12.90
N ILE A 83 7.70 -1.27 12.20
CA ILE A 83 7.23 -2.58 12.66
C ILE A 83 8.27 -3.65 12.28
N PRO A 84 8.92 -4.30 13.25
CA PRO A 84 9.81 -5.41 12.96
C PRO A 84 9.07 -6.52 12.22
N SER A 85 9.62 -6.97 11.09
CA SER A 85 9.03 -8.02 10.28
C SER A 85 10.10 -9.04 9.94
N ALA A 86 9.80 -10.33 10.13
CA ALA A 86 10.66 -11.41 9.68
C ALA A 86 10.88 -11.40 8.14
N ALA A 87 9.98 -10.75 7.40
CA ALA A 87 10.08 -10.60 5.95
C ALA A 87 10.97 -9.42 5.51
N ASN A 88 11.44 -8.57 6.44
CA ASN A 88 12.44 -7.53 6.19
C ASN A 88 13.54 -7.58 7.27
N PRO A 89 14.36 -8.66 7.28
CA PRO A 89 15.36 -8.87 8.33
C PRO A 89 16.46 -7.81 8.31
N ASP A 90 16.75 -7.23 7.15
CA ASP A 90 17.83 -6.26 6.94
C ASP A 90 17.37 -4.81 7.17
N GLY A 91 16.09 -4.59 7.51
CA GLY A 91 15.55 -3.25 7.77
C GLY A 91 15.59 -2.33 6.55
N LEU A 92 15.49 -2.89 5.35
CA LEU A 92 15.52 -2.12 4.10
C LEU A 92 14.30 -1.19 4.06
N THR A 93 14.56 0.08 3.72
CA THR A 93 13.55 1.09 3.48
C THR A 93 13.44 1.38 1.99
N ALA A 94 12.31 1.92 1.56
CA ALA A 94 12.11 2.39 0.20
C ALA A 94 11.83 3.89 0.17
N ASP A 95 11.98 4.48 -1.02
CA ASP A 95 11.63 5.88 -1.23
C ASP A 95 10.15 6.13 -0.93
N GLU A 96 9.91 7.13 -0.09
CA GLU A 96 8.57 7.53 0.29
C GLU A 96 7.88 8.25 -0.87
N PHE A 97 6.68 7.77 -1.19
CA PHE A 97 5.78 8.43 -2.13
C PHE A 97 5.01 9.53 -1.41
N VAL A 98 5.30 10.78 -1.78
CA VAL A 98 4.68 11.96 -1.18
C VAL A 98 3.35 12.29 -1.87
N LEU A 99 2.29 12.36 -1.06
CA LEU A 99 0.92 12.63 -1.53
C LEU A 99 0.61 14.14 -1.75
N GLU A 100 1.40 15.05 -1.17
CA GLU A 100 1.32 16.51 -1.39
C GLU A 100 2.00 16.93 -2.68
#